data_AF-A0A917B1D3-F1
#
_entry.id   AF-A0A917B1D3-F1
#
_cell.length_a   1.000
_cell.length_b   1.000
_cell.length_c   1.000
_cell.angle_alpha   90.00
_cell.angle_beta   90.00
_cell.angle_gamma   90.00
#
_symmetry.space_group_name_H-M   'P 1'
#
loop_
_entity.id
_entity.type
_entity.pdbx_description
1 polymer ?
#
loop_
_entity_poly.entity_id
_entity_poly.type
_entity_poly.pdbx_seq_one_letter_code
_entity_poly.pdbx_strand_id
1 'polypeptide(L)'
;MNGKLPYITYWVVFSVGLLSLSFSFLIEYGIIYSGFLALLCGLFGAVLALGLRERTLVVLSTVLVFSPFLMLYFIDTIQGYLSNLL
;
A
#
# COMPACT_ATOMS: atom_id res chain seq x y z
N MET A 1 -11.78 19.02 -21.13
CA MET A 1 -12.15 19.23 -19.70
C MET A 1 -11.11 18.53 -18.82
N ASN A 2 -10.28 19.32 -18.15
CA ASN A 2 -9.45 19.04 -16.96
C ASN A 2 -9.05 17.57 -16.62
N GLY A 3 -8.11 16.98 -17.36
CA GLY A 3 -7.45 15.71 -16.99
C GLY A 3 -6.57 15.76 -15.72
N LYS A 4 -6.54 16.89 -15.00
CA LYS A 4 -5.79 17.07 -13.74
C LYS A 4 -6.48 16.47 -12.52
N LEU A 5 -7.82 16.40 -12.52
CA LEU A 5 -8.59 15.86 -11.40
C LEU A 5 -8.21 14.41 -11.07
N PRO A 6 -8.25 13.45 -12.01
CA PRO A 6 -8.01 12.06 -11.68
C PRO A 6 -6.52 11.79 -11.33
N TYR A 7 -5.60 12.64 -11.82
CA TYR A 7 -4.19 12.61 -11.40
C TYR A 7 -4.00 13.03 -9.94
N ILE A 8 -4.68 14.10 -9.52
CA ILE A 8 -4.66 14.56 -8.11
C ILE A 8 -5.33 13.52 -7.21
N THR A 9 -6.45 12.94 -7.63
CA THR A 9 -7.14 11.91 -6.81
C THR A 9 -6.27 10.68 -6.64
N TYR A 10 -5.54 10.26 -7.68
CA TYR A 10 -4.58 9.18 -7.59
C TYR A 10 -3.50 9.46 -6.53
N TRP A 11 -2.90 10.65 -6.55
CA TRP A 11 -1.87 11.04 -5.57
C TRP A 11 -2.39 11.07 -4.13
N VAL A 12 -3.63 11.53 -3.92
CA VAL A 12 -4.27 11.52 -2.59
C VAL A 12 -4.49 10.09 -2.11
N VAL A 13 -5.05 9.23 -2.96
CA VAL A 13 -5.27 7.81 -2.64
C VAL A 13 -3.93 7.15 -2.30
N PHE A 14 -2.91 7.34 -3.13
CA PHE A 14 -1.58 6.79 -2.93
C PHE A 14 -0.95 7.21 -1.59
N SER A 15 -0.98 8.51 -1.28
CA SER A 15 -0.47 9.03 0.00
C SER A 15 -1.24 8.48 1.21
N VAL A 16 -2.56 8.28 1.10
CA VAL A 16 -3.37 7.65 2.16
C VAL A 16 -2.99 6.19 2.37
N GLY A 17 -2.76 5.43 1.29
CA GLY A 17 -2.29 4.04 1.39
C GLY A 17 -0.91 3.94 2.06
N LEU A 18 0.00 4.86 1.73
CA LEU A 18 1.34 4.93 2.32
C LEU A 18 1.30 5.32 3.80
N LEU A 19 0.43 6.28 4.17
CA LEU A 19 0.21 6.65 5.57
C LEU A 19 -0.37 5.49 6.39
N SER A 20 -1.26 4.71 5.80
CA SER A 20 -1.88 3.57 6.46
C SER A 20 -0.86 2.50 6.84
N LEU A 21 0.17 2.30 6.01
CA LEU A 21 1.31 1.43 6.30
C LEU A 21 2.13 1.90 7.50
N SER A 22 2.37 3.21 7.64
CA SER A 22 3.07 3.76 8.80
C SER A 22 2.27 3.59 10.10
N PHE A 23 0.96 3.77 10.04
CA PHE A 23 0.06 3.54 11.18
C PHE A 23 -0.04 2.07 11.59
N SER A 24 0.27 1.16 10.67
CA SER A 24 0.26 -0.27 10.90
C SER A 24 1.22 -0.73 12.00
N PHE A 25 2.36 -0.04 12.15
CA PHE A 25 3.35 -0.31 13.20
C PHE A 25 2.99 0.26 14.57
N LEU A 26 2.03 1.18 14.66
CA LEU A 26 1.68 1.87 15.92
C LEU A 26 0.49 1.23 16.65
N ILE A 27 -0.31 0.40 16.00
CA ILE A 27 -1.58 -0.12 16.53
C ILE A 27 -1.56 -1.66 16.50
N GLU A 28 -1.99 -2.30 17.59
CA GLU A 28 -1.96 -3.76 17.82
C GLU A 28 -2.73 -4.59 16.76
N TYR A 29 -3.71 -3.97 16.08
CA TYR A 29 -4.45 -4.54 14.93
C TYR A 29 -4.21 -3.78 13.63
N GLY A 30 -3.19 -2.92 13.63
CA GLY A 30 -2.82 -2.04 12.53
C GLY A 30 -2.49 -2.81 11.25
N ILE A 31 -1.88 -4.00 11.38
CA ILE A 31 -1.46 -4.86 10.25
C ILE A 31 -2.64 -5.32 9.40
N ILE A 32 -3.73 -5.77 10.04
CA ILE A 32 -4.91 -6.26 9.34
C ILE A 32 -5.64 -5.09 8.67
N TYR A 33 -5.84 -4.01 9.42
CA TYR A 33 -6.51 -2.80 8.90
C TYR A 33 -5.71 -2.16 7.77
N SER A 34 -4.41 -1.98 7.93
CA SER A 34 -3.55 -1.39 6.91
C SER A 34 -3.41 -2.30 5.69
N GLY A 35 -3.37 -3.63 5.90
CA GLY A 35 -3.33 -4.59 4.79
C GLY A 35 -4.58 -4.49 3.94
N PHE A 36 -5.76 -4.44 4.57
CA PHE A 36 -7.03 -4.25 3.88
C PHE A 36 -7.13 -2.89 3.19
N LEU A 37 -6.69 -1.82 3.87
CA LEU A 37 -6.72 -0.46 3.32
C LEU A 37 -5.73 -0.30 2.16
N ALA A 38 -4.53 -0.86 2.26
CA ALA A 38 -3.52 -0.86 1.21
C ALA A 38 -3.99 -1.67 -0.01
N LEU A 39 -4.67 -2.80 0.19
CA LEU A 39 -5.31 -3.56 -0.88
C LEU A 39 -6.38 -2.75 -1.60
N LEU A 40 -7.32 -2.15 -0.86
CA LEU A 40 -8.36 -1.28 -1.41
C LEU A 40 -7.77 -0.09 -2.17
N CYS A 41 -6.78 0.56 -1.58
CA CYS A 41 -6.07 1.71 -2.13
C CYS A 41 -5.31 1.34 -3.42
N GLY A 42 -4.62 0.20 -3.43
CA GLY A 42 -3.93 -0.31 -4.60
C GLY A 42 -4.88 -0.75 -5.72
N LEU A 43 -6.04 -1.33 -5.39
CA LEU A 43 -7.07 -1.69 -6.37
C LEU A 43 -7.69 -0.44 -6.99
N PHE A 44 -8.03 0.57 -6.18
CA PHE A 44 -8.52 1.86 -6.64
C PHE A 44 -7.47 2.59 -7.50
N GLY A 45 -6.21 2.58 -7.07
CA GLY A 45 -5.07 3.13 -7.81
C GLY A 45 -4.89 2.45 -9.17
N ALA A 46 -4.99 1.12 -9.23
CA ALA A 46 -4.90 0.36 -10.47
C ALA A 46 -6.04 0.67 -11.44
N VAL A 47 -7.28 0.80 -10.95
CA VAL A 47 -8.45 1.18 -11.77
C VAL A 47 -8.30 2.61 -12.31
N LEU A 48 -7.84 3.55 -11.48
CA LEU A 48 -7.55 4.92 -11.89
C LEU A 48 -6.39 4.98 -12.90
N ALA A 49 -5.34 4.19 -12.71
CA ALA A 49 -4.19 4.11 -13.60
C ALA A 49 -4.55 3.51 -14.97
N LEU A 50 -5.43 2.51 -15.01
CA LEU A 50 -6.01 1.98 -16.25
C LEU A 50 -6.82 3.06 -16.99
N GLY A 51 -7.58 3.88 -16.25
CA GLY A 51 -8.32 5.01 -16.79
C GLY A 51 -7.44 6.13 -17.35
N LEU A 52 -6.29 6.41 -16.72
CA LEU A 52 -5.30 7.38 -17.23
C LEU A 52 -4.39 6.83 -18.32
N ARG A 53 -4.33 5.51 -18.51
CA ARG A 53 -3.47 4.82 -19.49
C ARG A 53 -1.96 5.10 -19.31
N GLU A 54 -1.58 5.51 -18.11
CA GLU A 54 -0.22 5.91 -17.73
C GLU A 54 0.49 4.76 -17.00
N ARG A 55 1.52 4.19 -17.63
CA ARG A 55 2.22 3.00 -17.11
C ARG A 55 2.93 3.25 -15.78
N THR A 56 3.38 4.48 -15.54
CA THR A 56 4.08 4.88 -14.32
C THR A 56 3.17 4.75 -13.09
N LEU A 57 1.89 5.11 -13.24
CA LEU A 57 0.87 5.00 -12.19
C LEU A 57 0.52 3.54 -11.90
N VAL A 58 0.51 2.69 -12.93
CA VAL A 58 0.32 1.25 -12.74
C VAL A 58 1.44 0.68 -11.87
N VAL A 59 2.71 0.98 -12.18
CA VAL A 59 3.87 0.48 -11.42
C VAL A 59 3.83 0.94 -9.95
N LEU A 60 3.50 2.21 -9.69
CA LEU A 60 3.34 2.69 -8.31
C LEU A 60 2.23 1.94 -7.56
N SER A 61 1.09 1.69 -8.21
CA SER A 61 0.00 0.92 -7.60
C SER A 61 0.41 -0.52 -7.28
N THR A 62 1.14 -1.19 -8.19
CA THR A 62 1.63 -2.56 -7.94
C THR A 62 2.62 -2.60 -6.77
N VAL A 63 3.50 -1.61 -6.66
CA VAL A 63 4.42 -1.47 -5.52
C VAL A 63 3.65 -1.29 -4.21
N LEU A 64 2.56 -0.50 -4.22
CA LEU A 64 1.71 -0.31 -3.04
C LEU A 64 1.00 -1.59 -2.62
N VAL A 65 0.51 -2.39 -3.58
CA VAL A 65 -0.11 -3.70 -3.31
C VAL A 65 0.90 -4.72 -2.79
N PHE A 66 2.15 -4.66 -3.25
CA PHE A 66 3.22 -5.53 -2.78
C PHE A 66 3.77 -5.14 -1.40
N SER A 67 3.58 -3.90 -0.99
CA SER A 67 4.06 -3.38 0.28
C SER A 67 3.58 -4.15 1.52
N PRO A 68 2.29 -4.52 1.68
CA PRO A 68 1.86 -5.36 2.81
C PRO A 68 2.50 -6.76 2.81
N PHE A 69 2.82 -7.34 1.65
CA PHE A 69 3.51 -8.64 1.58
C PHE A 69 4.96 -8.55 2.06
N LEU A 70 5.67 -7.49 1.66
CA LEU A 70 7.01 -7.18 2.17
C LEU A 70 6.99 -6.99 3.69
N MET A 71 5.98 -6.29 4.21
CA MET A 71 5.85 -6.05 5.64
C MET A 71 5.62 -7.36 6.42
N LEU A 72 4.73 -8.23 5.95
CA LEU A 72 4.52 -9.56 6.55
C LEU A 72 5.79 -10.42 6.53
N TYR A 73 6.52 -10.42 5.41
CA TYR A 73 7.77 -11.16 5.28
C TYR A 73 8.84 -10.67 6.28
N PHE A 74 8.96 -9.36 6.46
CA PHE A 74 9.87 -8.78 7.45
C PHE A 74 9.48 -9.16 8.89
N ILE A 75 8.19 -9.14 9.21
CA ILE A 75 7.70 -9.53 10.54
C ILE A 75 7.99 -11.00 10.81
N ASP A 76 7.68 -11.88 9.85
CA ASP A 76 7.95 -13.33 9.96
C ASP A 76 9.45 -13.60 10.14
N THR A 77 10.30 -12.92 9.35
CA THR A 77 11.77 -13.04 9.45
C THR A 77 12.28 -12.57 10.81
N ILE A 78 11.80 -11.42 11.32
CA ILE A 78 12.21 -10.88 12.63
C ILE A 78 11.75 -11.80 13.75
N GLN A 79 10.52 -12.31 13.69
CA GLN A 79 9.96 -13.21 14.70
C GLN A 79 10.71 -14.55 14.73
N GLY A 80 11.06 -15.10 13.56
CA GLY A 80 11.89 -16.30 13.46
C GLY A 80 13.30 -16.11 14.04
N TYR A 81 13.90 -14.93 13.85
CA TYR A 81 15.17 -14.58 14.49
C TYR A 81 15.06 -14.50 16.01
N LEU A 82 13.99 -13.88 16.52
CA LEU A 82 13.75 -13.74 17.96
C LEU A 82 13.54 -15.09 18.64
N SER A 83 12.81 -16.01 17.99
CA SER A 83 12.57 -17.37 18.52
C SER A 83 13.80 -18.28 18.52
N ASN A 84 14.82 -17.99 17.71
CA ASN A 84 16.08 -18.74 17.71
C ASN A 84 17.08 -18.20 18.76
N LEU A 85 16.81 -17.04 19.35
CA LEU A 85 17.70 -16.37 20.30
C LEU A 85 17.33 -16.63 21.78
N LEU A 86 16.13 -17.17 22.03
CA LEU A 86 15.51 -17.35 23.35
C LEU A 86 15.37 -18.84 23.68
#